data_AF-A0A2H9PS95-F1
#
_entry.id   AF-A0A2H9PS95-F1
#
_cell.length_a   1.000
_cell.length_b   1.000
_cell.length_c   1.000
_cell.angle_alpha   90.00
_cell.angle_beta   90.00
_cell.angle_gamma   90.00
#
_symmetry.space_group_name_H-M   'P 1'
#
loop_
_entity.id
_entity.type
_entity.pdbx_description
1 polymer ?
#
loop_
_entity_poly.entity_id
_entity_poly.type
_entity_poly.pdbx_seq_one_letter_code
_entity_poly.pdbx_strand_id
1 'polypeptide(L)'
;MLSWGKDMGMDWSWLTDFEKIQKKAKAGKSAGKGGMLPDFTYIADLPAGRPVLGYPLRAGGFRLRYGRSRLSGFSAVGIHPATLQVLNDFIAVGTQLKTERPGKAASVTPCDSIEGPVVRLQDGSVLHLQDEAEAKRVAASVTDILFLGDMLISYGDFFDRGHPLIPAGYCEEWWFAELKGKAKQGDGLQAVAKALSCEERELRALGATIKNLDFNVSLALAASRWLGVLHPRMTHWWKLLDEPAWKALLEGLRKAKDAKEAINNEFSDIIVPYGSAFKAACEKARLPHKVQLNEFVIFSGADAAALRLLFLSPKGVLLDAQSLAQDPLAALSHTVQVRDKTGTFIGARMGRPEKAKMRRMTGSPHGLFPVGKEGGKMRSLQASLEKGAVTADFRAYLRDDGSASFFPGDGKPAMWCNTCGKVVLESCNLGCDLATHYRSSVPITEHFKQSLERLGMSSFPDLIKGVRGTMNAD
;
A
#
# COMPACT_ATOMS: atom_id res chain seq x y z
N MET A 1 -13.07 27.48 -6.80
CA MET A 1 -13.42 28.62 -7.67
C MET A 1 -14.70 29.28 -7.20
N LEU A 2 -15.87 28.63 -7.28
CA LEU A 2 -17.14 29.20 -6.77
C LEU A 2 -17.06 29.65 -5.29
N SER A 3 -16.38 28.87 -4.44
CA SER A 3 -16.18 29.21 -3.03
C SER A 3 -15.23 30.39 -2.78
N TRP A 4 -14.36 30.74 -3.73
CA TRP A 4 -13.32 31.77 -3.58
C TRP A 4 -13.61 33.02 -4.42
N GLY A 5 -14.55 32.93 -5.38
CA GLY A 5 -14.89 34.04 -6.27
C GLY A 5 -15.40 35.26 -5.50
N LYS A 6 -16.25 35.04 -4.49
CA LYS A 6 -16.73 36.10 -3.60
C LYS A 6 -15.60 36.77 -2.82
N ASP A 7 -14.70 35.97 -2.26
CA ASP A 7 -13.56 36.45 -1.47
C ASP A 7 -12.54 37.21 -2.32
N MET A 8 -12.49 36.92 -3.63
CA MET A 8 -11.59 37.56 -4.60
C MET A 8 -12.27 38.69 -5.40
N GLY A 9 -13.51 39.08 -5.08
CA GLY A 9 -14.24 40.13 -5.78
C GLY A 9 -14.55 39.81 -7.25
N MET A 10 -14.57 38.53 -7.63
CA MET A 10 -14.83 38.07 -8.98
C MET A 10 -16.20 37.39 -9.09
N ASP A 11 -16.99 37.73 -10.11
CA ASP A 11 -18.24 37.04 -10.39
C ASP A 11 -18.03 35.81 -11.29
N TRP A 12 -18.19 34.63 -10.67
CA TRP A 12 -18.14 33.33 -11.33
C TRP A 12 -19.50 32.63 -11.33
N SER A 13 -20.61 33.38 -11.25
CA SER A 13 -21.98 32.84 -11.17
C SER A 13 -22.30 31.80 -12.25
N TRP A 14 -21.78 31.98 -13.47
CA TRP A 14 -21.94 31.05 -14.60
C TRP A 14 -21.39 29.63 -14.34
N LEU A 15 -20.37 29.48 -13.47
CA LEU A 15 -19.84 28.17 -13.09
C LEU A 15 -20.88 27.33 -12.32
N THR A 16 -21.87 27.97 -11.69
CA THR A 16 -22.96 27.29 -10.97
C THR A 16 -23.84 26.50 -11.94
N ASP A 17 -24.13 27.08 -13.10
CA ASP A 17 -24.93 26.39 -14.12
C ASP A 17 -24.12 25.30 -14.81
N PHE A 18 -22.83 25.51 -15.02
CA PHE A 18 -21.92 24.47 -15.48
C PHE A 18 -21.85 23.29 -14.49
N GLU A 19 -21.82 23.54 -13.18
CA GLU A 19 -21.84 22.49 -12.15
C GLU A 19 -23.13 21.64 -12.23
N LYS A 20 -24.29 22.28 -12.42
CA LYS A 20 -25.57 21.58 -12.60
C LYS A 20 -25.55 20.67 -13.83
N ILE A 21 -25.03 21.15 -14.96
CA ILE A 21 -24.89 20.37 -16.19
C ILE A 21 -23.96 19.16 -15.97
N GLN A 22 -22.80 19.38 -15.34
CA GLN A 22 -21.84 18.34 -14.98
C GLN A 22 -22.46 17.26 -14.07
N LYS A 23 -23.19 17.65 -13.03
CA LYS A 23 -23.86 16.72 -12.10
C LYS A 23 -24.88 15.86 -12.83
N LYS A 24 -25.70 16.45 -13.70
CA LYS A 24 -26.67 15.72 -14.54
C LYS A 24 -25.98 14.72 -15.47
N ALA A 25 -24.89 15.13 -16.14
CA ALA A 25 -24.12 14.24 -17.03
C ALA A 25 -23.46 13.06 -16.30
N LYS A 26 -22.99 13.26 -15.06
CA LYS A 26 -22.35 12.21 -14.24
C LYS A 26 -23.36 11.27 -13.57
N ALA A 27 -24.55 11.75 -13.21
CA ALA A 27 -25.61 10.94 -12.59
C ALA A 27 -26.06 9.78 -13.51
N GLY A 28 -26.04 9.96 -14.83
CA GLY A 28 -26.45 8.94 -15.82
C GLY A 28 -25.54 7.71 -15.93
N LYS A 29 -24.33 7.71 -15.34
CA LYS A 29 -23.39 6.58 -15.42
C LYS A 29 -23.36 5.67 -14.18
N SER A 30 -24.12 5.97 -13.13
CA SER A 30 -23.92 5.36 -11.81
C SER A 30 -25.21 4.88 -11.12
N ALA A 31 -26.30 4.66 -11.86
CA ALA A 31 -27.59 4.27 -11.28
C ALA A 31 -27.83 2.75 -11.41
N GLY A 32 -27.11 1.96 -10.60
CA GLY A 32 -27.47 0.59 -10.28
C GLY A 32 -28.14 0.55 -8.91
N LYS A 33 -29.26 -0.19 -8.78
CA LYS A 33 -30.08 -0.30 -7.56
C LYS A 33 -29.23 -0.57 -6.30
N GLY A 34 -29.21 0.37 -5.36
CA GLY A 34 -28.98 0.17 -3.91
C GLY A 34 -27.65 -0.42 -3.42
N GLY A 35 -26.77 -0.89 -4.31
CA GLY A 35 -25.49 -1.52 -3.97
C GLY A 35 -24.29 -0.74 -4.52
N MET A 36 -23.13 -0.90 -3.87
CA MET A 36 -21.88 -0.37 -4.39
C MET A 36 -21.51 -1.08 -5.70
N LEU A 37 -21.34 -0.31 -6.77
CA LEU A 37 -20.94 -0.86 -8.07
C LEU A 37 -19.42 -1.07 -8.12
N PRO A 38 -18.93 -2.15 -8.72
CA PRO A 38 -17.49 -2.35 -8.91
C PRO A 38 -16.89 -1.28 -9.84
N ASP A 39 -15.76 -0.68 -9.44
CA ASP A 39 -15.03 0.30 -10.28
C ASP A 39 -13.82 -0.35 -10.97
N PHE A 40 -13.83 -0.42 -12.30
CA PHE A 40 -12.74 -1.00 -13.10
C PHE A 40 -11.70 0.03 -13.56
N THR A 41 -11.87 1.32 -13.23
CA THR A 41 -11.00 2.40 -13.69
C THR A 41 -9.53 2.18 -13.32
N TYR A 42 -9.26 1.62 -12.14
CA TYR A 42 -7.89 1.39 -11.70
C TYR A 42 -7.14 0.36 -12.58
N ILE A 43 -7.83 -0.60 -13.20
CA ILE A 43 -7.25 -1.63 -14.07
C ILE A 43 -7.36 -1.34 -15.57
N ALA A 44 -7.97 -0.23 -15.99
CA ALA A 44 -8.12 0.09 -17.43
C ALA A 44 -6.77 0.15 -18.19
N ASP A 45 -5.74 0.75 -17.57
CA ASP A 45 -4.40 0.84 -18.16
C ASP A 45 -3.43 -0.16 -17.52
N LEU A 46 -3.11 -1.26 -18.20
CA LEU A 46 -2.20 -2.30 -17.71
C LEU A 46 -0.84 -2.29 -18.44
N PRO A 47 0.16 -1.54 -17.94
CA PRO A 47 1.53 -1.71 -18.38
C PRO A 47 2.04 -3.12 -18.07
N ALA A 48 2.83 -3.69 -18.98
CA ALA A 48 3.53 -4.95 -18.75
C ALA A 48 4.38 -4.88 -17.47
N GLY A 49 4.41 -6.00 -16.73
CA GLY A 49 5.15 -6.12 -15.46
C GLY A 49 4.47 -5.51 -14.23
N ARG A 50 3.21 -5.05 -14.33
CA ARG A 50 2.44 -4.53 -13.19
C ARG A 50 1.25 -5.43 -12.88
N PRO A 51 1.37 -6.34 -11.90
CA PRO A 51 0.32 -7.31 -11.63
C PRO A 51 -0.96 -6.65 -11.11
N VAL A 52 -2.10 -7.25 -11.47
CA VAL A 52 -3.38 -7.02 -10.77
C VAL A 52 -3.37 -7.92 -9.54
N LEU A 53 -3.56 -7.32 -8.37
CA LEU A 53 -3.52 -8.05 -7.10
C LEU A 53 -4.93 -8.55 -6.75
N GLY A 54 -5.95 -7.70 -6.92
CA GLY A 54 -7.34 -8.07 -6.70
C GLY A 54 -8.26 -7.31 -7.65
N TYR A 55 -9.31 -7.98 -8.13
CA TYR A 55 -10.38 -7.41 -8.94
C TYR A 55 -11.38 -6.63 -8.05
N PRO A 56 -12.18 -5.71 -8.63
CA PRO A 56 -13.04 -4.85 -7.81
C PRO A 56 -14.09 -5.68 -7.06
N LEU A 57 -14.25 -5.38 -5.76
CA LEU A 57 -15.15 -6.07 -4.83
C LEU A 57 -14.99 -7.61 -4.78
N ARG A 58 -13.90 -8.18 -5.33
CA ARG A 58 -13.73 -9.63 -5.42
C ARG A 58 -13.31 -10.19 -4.06
N ALA A 59 -14.09 -11.16 -3.56
CA ALA A 59 -13.76 -11.90 -2.36
C ALA A 59 -12.39 -12.58 -2.47
N GLY A 60 -11.60 -12.49 -1.39
CA GLY A 60 -10.21 -12.96 -1.36
C GLY A 60 -9.18 -11.90 -1.77
N GLY A 61 -9.62 -10.75 -2.32
CA GLY A 61 -8.79 -9.56 -2.46
C GLY A 61 -8.42 -8.94 -1.11
N PHE A 62 -7.92 -7.71 -1.13
CA PHE A 62 -7.63 -6.98 0.11
C PHE A 62 -8.93 -6.67 0.86
N ARG A 63 -9.04 -7.08 2.12
CA ARG A 63 -10.20 -6.74 2.95
C ARG A 63 -10.03 -5.32 3.49
N LEU A 64 -11.07 -4.50 3.38
CA LEU A 64 -11.05 -3.17 4.00
C LEU A 64 -11.04 -3.30 5.52
N ARG A 65 -10.05 -2.66 6.13
CA ARG A 65 -10.03 -2.37 7.56
C ARG A 65 -9.82 -0.89 7.77
N TYR A 66 -10.71 -0.24 8.50
CA TYR A 66 -10.51 1.16 8.85
C TYR A 66 -9.46 1.29 9.94
N GLY A 67 -8.55 2.23 9.75
CA GLY A 67 -7.60 2.60 10.78
C GLY A 67 -6.39 3.31 10.22
N ARG A 68 -5.51 3.71 11.13
CA ARG A 68 -4.29 4.44 10.80
C ARG A 68 -3.17 3.92 11.68
N SER A 69 -2.10 3.43 11.05
CA SER A 69 -0.86 3.09 11.74
C SER A 69 0.03 4.32 11.85
N ARG A 70 1.18 4.19 12.51
CA ARG A 70 2.20 5.26 12.54
C ARG A 70 2.73 5.61 11.14
N LEU A 71 2.63 4.67 10.20
CA LEU A 71 3.17 4.80 8.85
C LEU A 71 2.09 5.07 7.79
N SER A 72 0.81 4.80 8.09
CA SER A 72 -0.30 4.97 7.14
C SER A 72 -1.09 6.29 7.32
N GLY A 73 -2.03 6.54 6.40
CA GLY A 73 -2.73 7.82 6.23
C GLY A 73 -2.07 8.72 5.19
N PHE A 74 -2.68 9.86 4.86
CA PHE A 74 -2.23 10.73 3.75
C PHE A 74 -2.04 9.96 2.44
N SER A 75 -3.01 9.12 2.07
CA SER A 75 -2.92 8.21 0.92
C SER A 75 -1.88 7.09 1.05
N ALA A 76 -1.35 6.83 2.23
CA ALA A 76 -0.61 5.59 2.50
C ALA A 76 -1.54 4.56 3.14
N VAL A 77 -1.46 3.31 2.68
CA VAL A 77 -2.22 2.17 3.20
C VAL A 77 -1.30 1.20 3.93
N GLY A 78 -1.82 0.57 4.98
CA GLY A 78 -1.11 -0.48 5.70
C GLY A 78 -1.42 -1.84 5.09
N ILE A 79 -0.40 -2.64 4.80
CA ILE A 79 -0.53 -4.03 4.33
C ILE A 79 0.36 -4.91 5.19
N HIS A 80 -0.09 -6.13 5.47
CA HIS A 80 0.66 -7.07 6.28
C HIS A 80 1.95 -7.54 5.58
N PRO A 81 3.13 -7.53 6.25
CA PRO A 81 4.41 -7.95 5.64
C PRO A 81 4.38 -9.35 5.02
N ALA A 82 3.65 -10.31 5.61
CA ALA A 82 3.48 -11.64 5.04
C ALA A 82 2.86 -11.60 3.62
N THR A 83 1.96 -10.66 3.35
CA THR A 83 1.35 -10.47 2.03
C THR A 83 2.39 -10.06 0.99
N LEU A 84 3.36 -9.22 1.36
CA LEU A 84 4.42 -8.79 0.45
C LEU A 84 5.26 -10.00 0.00
N GLN A 85 5.59 -10.89 0.94
CA GLN A 85 6.36 -12.11 0.69
C GLN A 85 5.60 -13.11 -0.20
N VAL A 86 4.32 -13.36 0.11
CA VAL A 86 3.47 -14.28 -0.66
C VAL A 86 3.22 -13.77 -2.09
N LEU A 87 3.29 -12.45 -2.30
CA LEU A 87 3.23 -11.82 -3.62
C LEU A 87 4.59 -11.78 -4.33
N ASN A 88 5.56 -12.61 -3.94
CA ASN A 88 6.91 -12.69 -4.52
C ASN A 88 7.60 -11.31 -4.59
N ASP A 89 7.41 -10.48 -3.57
CA ASP A 89 7.99 -9.12 -3.46
C ASP A 89 7.69 -8.20 -4.66
N PHE A 90 6.61 -8.47 -5.43
CA PHE A 90 6.12 -7.52 -6.44
C PHE A 90 5.65 -6.20 -5.82
N ILE A 91 5.25 -6.24 -4.55
CA ILE A 91 4.97 -5.05 -3.75
C ILE A 91 5.98 -4.95 -2.62
N ALA A 92 6.55 -3.77 -2.46
CA ALA A 92 7.51 -3.44 -1.41
C ALA A 92 7.14 -2.10 -0.74
N VAL A 93 7.90 -1.71 0.28
CA VAL A 93 7.62 -0.53 1.09
C VAL A 93 7.78 0.75 0.27
N GLY A 94 6.67 1.47 0.08
CA GLY A 94 6.64 2.67 -0.76
C GLY A 94 6.20 2.40 -2.20
N THR A 95 6.00 1.13 -2.58
CA THR A 95 5.34 0.80 -3.85
C THR A 95 3.98 1.48 -3.91
N GLN A 96 3.71 2.16 -5.01
CA GLN A 96 2.42 2.76 -5.27
C GLN A 96 1.47 1.67 -5.77
N LEU A 97 0.31 1.51 -5.13
CA LEU A 97 -0.84 0.79 -5.65
C LEU A 97 -1.79 1.75 -6.36
N LYS A 98 -2.44 1.27 -7.42
CA LYS A 98 -3.69 1.88 -7.87
C LYS A 98 -4.84 1.10 -7.25
N THR A 99 -5.61 1.77 -6.42
CA THR A 99 -6.71 1.20 -5.65
C THR A 99 -8.04 1.49 -6.33
N GLU A 100 -9.01 0.61 -6.11
CA GLU A 100 -10.40 0.81 -6.52
C GLU A 100 -11.01 1.99 -5.74
N ARG A 101 -10.83 2.00 -4.42
CA ARG A 101 -11.43 2.94 -3.46
C ARG A 101 -10.49 3.12 -2.25
N PRO A 102 -10.63 4.20 -1.46
CA PRO A 102 -11.41 5.41 -1.73
C PRO A 102 -10.74 6.34 -2.75
N GLY A 103 -9.45 6.12 -3.07
CA GLY A 103 -8.65 6.96 -3.97
C GLY A 103 -8.10 6.22 -5.18
N LYS A 104 -7.54 6.99 -6.12
CA LYS A 104 -6.94 6.47 -7.36
C LYS A 104 -5.60 5.76 -7.14
N ALA A 105 -4.90 6.11 -6.07
CA ALA A 105 -3.60 5.56 -5.74
C ALA A 105 -3.35 5.63 -4.24
N ALA A 106 -2.55 4.69 -3.75
CA ALA A 106 -2.03 4.68 -2.40
C ALA A 106 -0.58 4.19 -2.38
N SER A 107 0.20 4.60 -1.38
CA SER A 107 1.53 4.04 -1.14
C SER A 107 1.45 2.93 -0.09
N VAL A 108 2.18 1.84 -0.30
CA VAL A 108 2.19 0.70 0.64
C VAL A 108 3.13 0.99 1.80
N THR A 109 2.64 0.74 3.01
CA THR A 109 3.44 0.72 4.24
C THR A 109 3.18 -0.58 5.00
N PRO A 110 4.19 -1.14 5.70
CA PRO A 110 4.00 -2.36 6.45
C PRO A 110 3.13 -2.09 7.69
N CYS A 111 2.22 -3.02 7.98
CA CYS A 111 1.44 -3.04 9.20
C CYS A 111 1.30 -4.49 9.66
N ASP A 112 2.03 -4.87 10.71
CA ASP A 112 2.08 -6.23 11.25
C ASP A 112 1.03 -6.50 12.35
N SER A 113 0.13 -5.55 12.58
CA SER A 113 -0.95 -5.63 13.56
C SER A 113 -2.35 -5.75 12.91
N ILE A 114 -2.42 -6.27 11.69
CA ILE A 114 -3.66 -6.51 10.93
C ILE A 114 -3.60 -7.93 10.34
N GLU A 115 -4.70 -8.44 9.79
CA GLU A 115 -4.69 -9.82 9.28
C GLU A 115 -3.81 -9.96 8.04
N GLY A 116 -2.98 -11.01 8.06
CA GLY A 116 -2.17 -11.43 6.94
C GLY A 116 -2.95 -12.26 5.92
N PRO A 117 -2.24 -12.81 4.92
CA PRO A 117 -2.86 -13.63 3.88
C PRO A 117 -3.26 -15.02 4.39
N VAL A 118 -4.25 -15.61 3.74
CA VAL A 118 -4.59 -17.04 3.89
C VAL A 118 -4.19 -17.75 2.60
N VAL A 119 -3.35 -18.78 2.73
CA VAL A 119 -2.74 -19.50 1.61
C VAL A 119 -3.04 -20.99 1.67
N ARG A 120 -3.10 -21.62 0.50
CA ARG A 120 -3.08 -23.07 0.34
C ARG A 120 -1.68 -23.52 -0.03
N LEU A 121 -1.20 -24.58 0.60
CA LEU A 121 0.10 -25.18 0.33
C LEU A 121 -0.01 -26.37 -0.63
N GLN A 122 1.13 -26.86 -1.12
CA GLN A 122 1.24 -28.03 -2.00
C GLN A 122 0.68 -29.33 -1.38
N ASP A 123 0.77 -29.48 -0.06
CA ASP A 123 0.20 -30.61 0.69
C ASP A 123 -1.33 -30.50 0.88
N GLY A 124 -1.94 -29.41 0.40
CA GLY A 124 -3.36 -29.11 0.55
C GLY A 124 -3.72 -28.38 1.86
N SER A 125 -2.79 -28.23 2.80
CA SER A 125 -3.01 -27.49 4.04
C SER A 125 -3.32 -26.02 3.76
N VAL A 126 -4.15 -25.41 4.61
CA VAL A 126 -4.53 -23.99 4.54
C VAL A 126 -4.03 -23.29 5.79
N LEU A 127 -3.19 -22.27 5.60
CA LEU A 127 -2.58 -21.50 6.67
C LEU A 127 -3.02 -20.04 6.61
N HIS A 128 -3.27 -19.44 7.77
CA HIS A 128 -3.37 -18.00 7.93
C HIS A 128 -2.02 -17.49 8.45
N LEU A 129 -1.27 -16.81 7.60
CA LEU A 129 0.10 -16.39 7.91
C LEU A 129 0.10 -15.15 8.80
N GLN A 130 0.70 -15.29 9.98
CA GLN A 130 0.66 -14.26 11.03
C GLN A 130 1.89 -13.36 11.06
N ASP A 131 3.01 -13.80 10.47
CA ASP A 131 4.24 -13.00 10.44
C ASP A 131 5.03 -13.20 9.13
N GLU A 132 5.99 -12.30 8.91
CA GLU A 132 6.84 -12.31 7.73
C GLU A 132 7.77 -13.54 7.68
N ALA A 133 8.21 -14.04 8.84
CA ALA A 133 9.14 -15.16 8.92
C ALA A 133 8.45 -16.47 8.52
N GLU A 134 7.20 -16.68 8.94
CA GLU A 134 6.34 -17.77 8.52
C GLU A 134 6.08 -17.71 7.02
N ALA A 135 5.73 -16.53 6.49
CA ALA A 135 5.51 -16.35 5.07
C ALA A 135 6.74 -16.73 4.24
N LYS A 136 7.94 -16.31 4.65
CA LYS A 136 9.21 -16.68 3.98
C LYS A 136 9.46 -18.18 3.98
N ARG A 137 9.15 -18.88 5.07
CA ARG A 137 9.34 -20.35 5.17
C ARG A 137 8.44 -21.10 4.18
N VAL A 138 7.20 -20.65 4.01
CA VAL A 138 6.21 -21.38 3.21
C VAL A 138 6.03 -20.86 1.78
N ALA A 139 6.58 -19.69 1.44
CA ALA A 139 6.36 -19.02 0.15
C ALA A 139 6.55 -19.94 -1.07
N ALA A 140 7.61 -20.76 -1.08
CA ALA A 140 7.89 -21.70 -2.16
C ALA A 140 6.87 -22.85 -2.30
N SER A 141 6.14 -23.16 -1.23
CA SER A 141 5.13 -24.21 -1.17
C SER A 141 3.70 -23.70 -1.37
N VAL A 142 3.48 -22.40 -1.53
CA VAL A 142 2.15 -21.82 -1.77
C VAL A 142 1.67 -22.18 -3.18
N THR A 143 0.50 -22.81 -3.27
CA THR A 143 -0.18 -23.11 -4.53
C THR A 143 -1.21 -22.04 -4.89
N ASP A 144 -1.98 -21.59 -3.89
CA ASP A 144 -3.04 -20.61 -4.09
C ASP A 144 -3.09 -19.61 -2.93
N ILE A 145 -3.36 -18.35 -3.28
CA ILE A 145 -3.63 -17.29 -2.31
C ILE A 145 -5.14 -17.15 -2.21
N LEU A 146 -5.72 -17.65 -1.11
CA LEU A 146 -7.16 -17.60 -0.88
C LEU A 146 -7.61 -16.21 -0.39
N PHE A 147 -6.74 -15.52 0.34
CA PHE A 147 -6.96 -14.17 0.85
C PHE A 147 -5.64 -13.39 0.86
N LEU A 148 -5.66 -12.16 0.35
CA LEU A 148 -4.48 -11.28 0.37
C LEU A 148 -4.15 -10.69 1.75
N GLY A 149 -5.10 -10.65 2.68
CA GLY A 149 -4.95 -9.94 3.94
C GLY A 149 -5.69 -8.60 3.98
N ASP A 150 -5.58 -7.93 5.12
CA ASP A 150 -6.17 -6.63 5.35
C ASP A 150 -5.43 -5.53 4.56
N MET A 151 -6.19 -4.55 4.09
CA MET A 151 -5.69 -3.24 3.71
C MET A 151 -6.22 -2.21 4.70
N LEU A 152 -5.31 -1.66 5.51
CA LEU A 152 -5.60 -0.64 6.50
C LEU A 152 -5.70 0.72 5.80
N ILE A 153 -6.92 1.27 5.75
CA ILE A 153 -7.22 2.56 5.11
C ILE A 153 -7.72 3.55 6.16
N SER A 154 -7.14 4.75 6.17
CA SER A 154 -7.53 5.81 7.09
C SER A 154 -8.93 6.33 6.75
N TYR A 155 -9.74 6.60 7.78
CA TYR A 155 -10.98 7.35 7.63
C TYR A 155 -10.77 8.69 6.89
N GLY A 156 -9.64 9.37 7.17
CA GLY A 156 -9.31 10.64 6.53
C GLY A 156 -9.20 10.54 5.01
N ASP A 157 -8.79 9.37 4.48
CA ASP A 157 -8.71 9.17 3.02
C ASP A 157 -10.08 9.07 2.35
N PHE A 158 -11.09 8.56 3.06
CA PHE A 158 -12.48 8.58 2.60
C PHE A 158 -13.06 10.00 2.67
N PHE A 159 -12.86 10.66 3.81
CA PHE A 159 -13.35 12.02 4.05
C PHE A 159 -12.81 13.03 3.04
N ASP A 160 -11.49 13.05 2.82
CA ASP A 160 -10.82 13.96 1.87
C ASP A 160 -11.35 13.80 0.42
N ARG A 161 -11.75 12.58 0.05
CA ARG A 161 -12.21 12.26 -1.30
C ARG A 161 -13.72 12.35 -1.48
N GLY A 162 -14.45 12.72 -0.42
CA GLY A 162 -15.91 12.72 -0.40
C GLY A 162 -16.51 11.34 -0.70
N HIS A 163 -15.78 10.27 -0.41
CA HIS A 163 -16.24 8.90 -0.64
C HIS A 163 -17.08 8.44 0.56
N PRO A 164 -18.29 7.87 0.35
CA PRO A 164 -19.09 7.36 1.47
C PRO A 164 -18.35 6.23 2.19
N LEU A 165 -18.56 6.11 3.50
CA LEU A 165 -18.06 4.95 4.23
C LEU A 165 -18.76 3.70 3.73
N ILE A 166 -17.99 2.63 3.68
CA ILE A 166 -18.41 1.33 3.20
C ILE A 166 -18.24 0.29 4.31
N PRO A 167 -19.00 -0.82 4.31
CA PRO A 167 -18.92 -1.82 5.37
C PRO A 167 -17.50 -2.38 5.51
N ALA A 168 -16.92 -2.26 6.70
CA ALA A 168 -15.66 -2.93 7.04
C ALA A 168 -15.93 -4.34 7.56
N GLY A 169 -14.94 -5.23 7.42
CA GLY A 169 -14.99 -6.54 8.05
C GLY A 169 -14.88 -6.41 9.58
N TYR A 170 -15.56 -7.29 10.31
CA TYR A 170 -15.50 -7.30 11.78
C TYR A 170 -14.08 -7.62 12.27
N CYS A 171 -13.54 -6.76 13.14
CA CYS A 171 -12.14 -6.80 13.57
C CYS A 171 -11.99 -6.63 15.09
N GLU A 172 -10.79 -6.89 15.60
CA GLU A 172 -10.48 -6.93 17.02
C GLU A 172 -10.73 -5.59 17.73
N GLU A 173 -10.45 -4.46 17.08
CA GLU A 173 -10.69 -3.14 17.69
C GLU A 173 -12.19 -2.87 17.86
N TRP A 174 -13.01 -3.32 16.91
CA TRP A 174 -14.47 -3.20 17.01
C TRP A 174 -14.98 -4.11 18.12
N TRP A 175 -14.61 -5.39 18.14
CA TRP A 175 -14.99 -6.32 19.20
C TRP A 175 -14.59 -5.82 20.60
N PHE A 176 -13.37 -5.28 20.72
CA PHE A 176 -12.89 -4.74 21.99
C PHE A 176 -13.62 -3.46 22.43
N ALA A 177 -14.07 -2.64 21.48
CA ALA A 177 -14.95 -1.51 21.77
C ALA A 177 -16.32 -1.97 22.28
N GLU A 178 -16.88 -3.05 21.73
CA GLU A 178 -18.14 -3.66 22.21
C GLU A 178 -17.98 -4.24 23.62
N LEU A 179 -16.86 -4.93 23.87
CA LEU A 179 -16.51 -5.46 25.19
C LEU A 179 -16.48 -4.35 26.25
N LYS A 180 -15.81 -3.24 25.94
CA LYS A 180 -15.76 -2.04 26.80
C LYS A 180 -17.13 -1.40 26.99
N GLY A 181 -17.92 -1.31 25.93
CA GLY A 181 -19.25 -0.68 25.96
C GLY A 181 -20.27 -1.46 26.80
N LYS A 182 -20.13 -2.79 26.88
CA LYS A 182 -21.01 -3.64 27.71
C LYS A 182 -20.68 -3.58 29.20
N ALA A 183 -19.45 -3.23 29.58
CA ALA A 183 -19.13 -2.97 30.98
C ALA A 183 -19.97 -1.81 31.50
N LYS A 184 -20.56 -1.93 32.70
CA LYS A 184 -21.39 -0.87 33.30
C LYS A 184 -20.63 0.46 33.25
N GLN A 185 -21.31 1.55 32.87
CA GLN A 185 -20.75 2.90 32.81
C GLN A 185 -20.09 3.24 34.16
N GLY A 186 -18.76 3.16 34.25
CA GLY A 186 -18.00 3.44 35.47
C GLY A 186 -16.77 2.55 35.67
N ASP A 187 -16.93 1.22 35.60
CA ASP A 187 -15.86 0.28 36.02
C ASP A 187 -14.91 -0.14 34.87
N GLY A 188 -15.27 0.18 33.63
CA GLY A 188 -14.43 -0.05 32.44
C GLY A 188 -13.95 -1.50 32.28
N LEU A 189 -12.68 -1.67 31.90
CA LEU A 189 -12.10 -2.99 31.64
C LEU A 189 -11.88 -3.82 32.93
N GLN A 190 -11.79 -3.16 34.09
CA GLN A 190 -11.51 -3.80 35.38
C GLN A 190 -12.67 -4.68 35.83
N ALA A 191 -13.92 -4.24 35.62
CA ALA A 191 -15.08 -5.07 35.90
C ALA A 191 -15.11 -6.33 35.03
N VAL A 192 -14.73 -6.22 33.75
CA VAL A 192 -14.67 -7.36 32.84
C VAL A 192 -13.57 -8.33 33.27
N ALA A 193 -12.39 -7.81 33.60
CA ALA A 193 -11.26 -8.60 34.10
C ALA A 193 -11.63 -9.38 35.37
N LYS A 194 -12.31 -8.72 36.33
CA LYS A 194 -12.81 -9.36 37.55
C LYS A 194 -13.86 -10.43 37.26
N ALA A 195 -14.80 -10.17 36.34
CA ALA A 195 -15.84 -11.12 35.97
C ALA A 195 -15.28 -12.37 35.29
N LEU A 196 -14.20 -12.22 34.53
CA LEU A 196 -13.53 -13.30 33.80
C LEU A 196 -12.35 -13.91 34.57
N SER A 197 -12.04 -13.41 35.77
CA SER A 197 -10.91 -13.84 36.60
C SER A 197 -9.58 -13.80 35.83
N CYS A 198 -9.32 -12.70 35.12
CA CYS A 198 -8.11 -12.49 34.32
C CYS A 198 -7.50 -11.10 34.58
N GLU A 199 -6.31 -10.85 34.03
CA GLU A 199 -5.67 -9.54 34.09
C GLU A 199 -6.18 -8.61 32.97
N GLU A 200 -6.17 -7.30 33.25
CA GLU A 200 -6.53 -6.29 32.26
C GLU A 200 -5.64 -6.35 30.99
N ARG A 201 -4.36 -6.72 31.18
CA ARG A 201 -3.40 -6.90 30.09
C ARG A 201 -3.82 -8.01 29.13
N GLU A 202 -4.35 -9.12 29.64
CA GLU A 202 -4.81 -10.25 28.83
C GLU A 202 -6.03 -9.86 27.99
N LEU A 203 -6.96 -9.08 28.56
CA LEU A 203 -8.10 -8.55 27.81
C LEU A 203 -7.68 -7.57 26.72
N ARG A 204 -6.70 -6.70 27.00
CA ARG A 204 -6.13 -5.80 25.99
C ARG A 204 -5.45 -6.57 24.85
N ALA A 205 -4.82 -7.71 25.14
CA ALA A 205 -4.22 -8.57 24.13
C ALA A 205 -5.29 -9.17 23.19
N LEU A 206 -6.48 -9.50 23.68
CA LEU A 206 -7.59 -9.92 22.81
C LEU A 206 -8.04 -8.82 21.84
N GLY A 207 -7.97 -7.55 22.25
CA GLY A 207 -8.31 -6.42 21.39
C GLY A 207 -7.26 -6.08 20.31
N ALA A 208 -6.13 -6.79 20.26
CA ALA A 208 -5.08 -6.58 19.28
C ALA A 208 -5.05 -7.72 18.26
N THR A 209 -4.90 -7.38 16.98
CA THR A 209 -4.62 -8.38 15.94
C THR A 209 -3.13 -8.71 15.98
N ILE A 210 -2.82 -9.66 16.85
CA ILE A 210 -1.64 -10.53 16.86
C ILE A 210 -0.28 -9.85 16.59
N LYS A 211 0.54 -9.79 17.65
CA LYS A 211 1.92 -10.26 17.56
C LYS A 211 2.10 -11.43 18.51
N ASN A 212 2.73 -12.49 17.99
CA ASN A 212 3.14 -13.76 18.60
C ASN A 212 3.25 -13.76 20.13
N LEU A 213 2.32 -14.46 20.81
CA LEU A 213 2.58 -15.68 21.61
C LEU A 213 1.42 -16.06 22.55
N ASP A 214 0.49 -15.15 22.86
CA ASP A 214 -0.50 -15.37 23.94
C ASP A 214 -1.97 -15.17 23.51
N PHE A 215 -2.38 -15.59 22.31
CA PHE A 215 -3.83 -15.64 22.03
C PHE A 215 -4.47 -16.75 22.86
N ASN A 216 -4.96 -16.38 24.05
CA ASN A 216 -5.60 -17.28 24.98
C ASN A 216 -7.02 -17.61 24.49
N VAL A 217 -7.17 -18.76 23.82
CA VAL A 217 -8.44 -19.24 23.25
C VAL A 217 -9.50 -19.39 24.33
N SER A 218 -9.13 -19.91 25.51
CA SER A 218 -10.05 -20.11 26.63
C SER A 218 -10.61 -18.78 27.15
N LEU A 219 -9.74 -17.77 27.30
CA LEU A 219 -10.15 -16.42 27.68
C LEU A 219 -11.01 -15.76 26.57
N ALA A 220 -10.63 -15.92 25.30
CA ALA A 220 -11.40 -15.37 24.17
C ALA A 220 -12.82 -15.95 24.12
N LEU A 221 -12.98 -17.24 24.39
CA LEU A 221 -14.29 -17.90 24.50
C LEU A 221 -15.10 -17.39 25.70
N ALA A 222 -14.46 -17.29 26.87
CA ALA A 222 -15.11 -16.79 28.08
C ALA A 222 -15.59 -15.34 27.88
N ALA A 223 -14.72 -14.48 27.31
CA ALA A 223 -15.05 -13.11 26.96
C ALA A 223 -16.14 -13.03 25.88
N SER A 224 -16.12 -13.91 24.87
CA SER A 224 -17.17 -13.97 23.84
C SER A 224 -18.53 -14.34 24.42
N ARG A 225 -18.58 -15.31 25.34
CA ARG A 225 -19.82 -15.70 26.04
C ARG A 225 -20.31 -14.59 26.95
N TRP A 226 -19.41 -13.93 27.68
CA TRP A 226 -19.75 -12.81 28.54
C TRP A 226 -20.28 -11.62 27.72
N LEU A 227 -19.64 -11.29 26.60
CA LEU A 227 -20.07 -10.24 25.68
C LEU A 227 -21.36 -10.61 24.93
N GLY A 228 -21.55 -11.90 24.63
CA GLY A 228 -22.60 -12.40 23.76
C GLY A 228 -22.26 -12.27 22.27
N VAL A 229 -21.01 -11.98 21.92
CA VAL A 229 -20.52 -11.79 20.54
C VAL A 229 -19.20 -12.55 20.37
N LEU A 230 -19.10 -13.35 19.30
CA LEU A 230 -17.90 -14.14 19.02
C LEU A 230 -16.70 -13.27 18.65
N HIS A 231 -15.53 -13.63 19.18
CA HIS A 231 -14.27 -12.97 18.87
C HIS A 231 -13.93 -13.05 17.36
N PRO A 232 -13.45 -11.95 16.73
CA PRO A 232 -13.15 -11.92 15.29
C PRO A 232 -12.12 -12.97 14.83
N ARG A 233 -11.09 -13.27 15.63
CA ARG A 233 -10.10 -14.35 15.35
C ARG A 233 -10.72 -15.74 15.25
N MET A 234 -11.89 -15.95 15.86
CA MET A 234 -12.66 -17.20 15.85
C MET A 234 -13.82 -17.15 14.85
N THR A 235 -13.90 -16.10 14.03
CA THR A 235 -14.96 -15.92 13.04
C THR A 235 -14.39 -16.12 11.63
N HIS A 236 -15.04 -16.97 10.84
CA HIS A 236 -14.64 -17.29 9.47
C HIS A 236 -15.59 -16.67 8.44
N TRP A 237 -15.34 -16.92 7.16
CA TRP A 237 -15.97 -16.20 6.06
C TRP A 237 -17.29 -16.86 5.63
N TRP A 238 -18.19 -17.00 6.60
CA TRP A 238 -19.43 -17.76 6.46
C TRP A 238 -20.34 -17.27 5.34
N LYS A 239 -20.39 -15.95 5.09
CA LYS A 239 -21.19 -15.36 4.01
C LYS A 239 -20.78 -15.77 2.58
N LEU A 240 -19.58 -16.33 2.40
CA LEU A 240 -19.12 -16.76 1.07
C LEU A 240 -19.59 -18.16 0.70
N LEU A 241 -20.09 -18.94 1.66
CA LEU A 241 -20.59 -20.28 1.42
C LEU A 241 -21.99 -20.20 0.78
N ASP A 242 -22.15 -20.93 -0.33
CA ASP A 242 -23.44 -21.19 -0.95
C ASP A 242 -24.03 -22.49 -0.40
N GLU A 243 -25.29 -22.79 -0.75
CA GLU A 243 -25.99 -23.97 -0.25
C GLU A 243 -25.22 -25.29 -0.46
N PRO A 244 -24.60 -25.58 -1.62
CA PRO A 244 -23.81 -26.81 -1.78
C PRO A 244 -22.59 -26.86 -0.86
N ALA A 245 -21.90 -25.73 -0.68
CA ALA A 245 -20.75 -25.67 0.22
C ALA A 245 -21.16 -25.82 1.69
N TRP A 246 -22.30 -25.26 2.10
CA TRP A 246 -22.86 -25.49 3.43
C TRP A 246 -23.21 -26.95 3.67
N LYS A 247 -23.87 -27.61 2.71
CA LYS A 247 -24.18 -29.06 2.81
C LYS A 247 -22.89 -29.87 2.99
N ALA A 248 -21.89 -29.62 2.15
CA ALA A 248 -20.60 -30.31 2.24
C ALA A 248 -19.88 -30.08 3.57
N LEU A 249 -19.88 -28.83 4.09
CA LEU A 249 -19.28 -28.50 5.38
C LEU A 249 -19.96 -29.29 6.52
N LEU A 250 -21.29 -29.24 6.60
CA LEU A 250 -22.04 -29.93 7.65
C LEU A 250 -21.89 -31.45 7.58
N GLU A 251 -21.92 -32.04 6.37
CA GLU A 251 -21.72 -33.49 6.19
C GLU A 251 -20.33 -33.95 6.62
N GLY A 252 -19.29 -33.15 6.35
CA GLY A 252 -17.95 -33.44 6.86
C GLY A 252 -17.90 -33.34 8.38
N LEU A 253 -18.42 -32.25 8.96
CA LEU A 253 -18.43 -32.08 10.43
C LEU A 253 -19.22 -33.17 11.16
N ARG A 254 -20.28 -33.74 10.55
CA ARG A 254 -21.00 -34.91 11.13
C ARG A 254 -20.13 -36.17 11.22
N LYS A 255 -19.09 -36.28 10.38
CA LYS A 255 -18.12 -37.39 10.39
C LYS A 255 -16.89 -37.09 11.23
N ALA A 256 -16.85 -35.95 11.91
CA ALA A 256 -15.74 -35.57 12.77
C ALA A 256 -15.57 -36.60 13.89
N LYS A 257 -14.31 -36.99 14.12
CA LYS A 257 -13.91 -37.75 15.31
C LYS A 257 -13.23 -36.79 16.28
N ASP A 258 -13.62 -36.86 17.54
CA ASP A 258 -12.88 -36.21 18.61
C ASP A 258 -11.59 -37.00 18.86
N ALA A 259 -10.45 -36.32 18.76
CA ALA A 259 -9.16 -36.87 19.13
C ALA A 259 -9.04 -36.94 20.66
N LYS A 260 -9.74 -37.90 21.29
CA LYS A 260 -9.82 -38.16 22.74
C LYS A 260 -10.31 -36.97 23.59
N GLU A 261 -11.02 -37.29 24.66
CA GLU A 261 -11.49 -36.31 25.64
C GLU A 261 -10.32 -35.45 26.15
N ALA A 262 -10.52 -34.13 26.16
CA ALA A 262 -9.56 -33.15 26.62
C ALA A 262 -9.15 -33.43 28.07
N ILE A 263 -7.89 -33.84 28.27
CA ILE A 263 -7.23 -33.78 29.57
C ILE A 263 -6.54 -32.40 29.61
N ASN A 264 -6.83 -31.57 30.62
CA ASN A 264 -6.16 -30.30 30.93
C ASN A 264 -6.43 -29.07 30.03
N ASN A 265 -7.69 -28.74 29.73
CA ASN A 265 -8.05 -27.42 29.15
C ASN A 265 -7.41 -27.09 27.78
N GLU A 266 -6.76 -28.06 27.12
CA GLU A 266 -6.36 -27.97 25.72
C GLU A 266 -7.53 -28.41 24.84
N PHE A 267 -7.96 -27.54 23.92
CA PHE A 267 -9.02 -27.89 22.97
C PHE A 267 -8.51 -29.00 22.05
N SER A 268 -9.12 -30.18 22.15
CA SER A 268 -8.78 -31.32 21.30
C SER A 268 -9.05 -31.00 19.83
N ASP A 269 -8.12 -31.42 18.97
CA ASP A 269 -8.24 -31.30 17.52
C ASP A 269 -9.55 -31.92 17.03
N ILE A 270 -10.11 -31.33 15.97
CA ILE A 270 -11.23 -31.91 15.23
C ILE A 270 -10.65 -32.59 14.00
N ILE A 271 -10.83 -33.92 13.92
CA ILE A 271 -10.34 -34.71 12.78
C ILE A 271 -11.53 -35.13 11.93
N VAL A 272 -11.54 -34.69 10.68
CA VAL A 272 -12.62 -35.00 9.72
C VAL A 272 -12.05 -35.84 8.58
N PRO A 273 -12.68 -36.96 8.17
CA PRO A 273 -12.29 -37.68 6.98
C PRO A 273 -12.27 -36.77 5.75
N TYR A 274 -11.22 -36.88 4.95
CA TYR A 274 -11.04 -36.05 3.77
C TYR A 274 -12.18 -36.27 2.77
N GLY A 275 -12.68 -35.15 2.24
CA GLY A 275 -13.63 -35.14 1.14
C GLY A 275 -13.39 -33.88 0.32
N SER A 276 -13.33 -34.01 -1.00
CA SER A 276 -13.02 -32.88 -1.89
C SER A 276 -14.02 -31.72 -1.74
N ALA A 277 -15.32 -32.03 -1.63
CA ALA A 277 -16.36 -31.03 -1.42
C ALA A 277 -16.25 -30.34 -0.04
N PHE A 278 -15.97 -31.11 1.02
CA PHE A 278 -15.75 -30.58 2.37
C PHE A 278 -14.51 -29.67 2.41
N LYS A 279 -13.42 -30.11 1.79
CA LYS A 279 -12.17 -29.35 1.66
C LYS A 279 -12.40 -28.02 0.94
N ALA A 280 -13.10 -28.04 -0.20
CA ALA A 280 -13.44 -26.83 -0.95
C ALA A 280 -14.31 -25.87 -0.14
N ALA A 281 -15.27 -26.38 0.66
CA ALA A 281 -16.07 -25.54 1.55
C ALA A 281 -15.20 -24.89 2.65
N CYS A 282 -14.27 -25.64 3.25
CA CYS A 282 -13.33 -25.10 4.23
C CYS A 282 -12.44 -24.01 3.64
N GLU A 283 -11.90 -24.23 2.43
CA GLU A 283 -11.15 -23.21 1.69
C GLU A 283 -11.99 -21.96 1.43
N LYS A 284 -13.25 -22.12 0.97
CA LYS A 284 -14.17 -21.01 0.69
C LYS A 284 -14.46 -20.16 1.93
N ALA A 285 -14.58 -20.81 3.09
CA ALA A 285 -14.76 -20.15 4.39
C ALA A 285 -13.46 -19.56 4.97
N ARG A 286 -12.30 -19.77 4.34
CA ARG A 286 -10.98 -19.40 4.87
C ARG A 286 -10.71 -20.01 6.26
N LEU A 287 -11.15 -21.25 6.45
CA LEU A 287 -10.85 -22.03 7.65
C LEU A 287 -9.42 -22.57 7.57
N PRO A 288 -8.49 -22.20 8.46
CA PRO A 288 -7.18 -22.83 8.54
C PRO A 288 -7.29 -24.30 8.94
N HIS A 289 -6.55 -25.18 8.27
CA HIS A 289 -6.54 -26.62 8.55
C HIS A 289 -5.30 -27.30 7.97
N LYS A 290 -4.92 -28.42 8.56
CA LYS A 290 -3.89 -29.32 8.01
C LYS A 290 -4.54 -30.47 7.25
N VAL A 291 -3.92 -30.88 6.16
CA VAL A 291 -4.28 -32.11 5.44
C VAL A 291 -3.24 -33.16 5.74
N GLN A 292 -3.67 -34.33 6.23
CA GLN A 292 -2.78 -35.45 6.53
C GLN A 292 -3.07 -36.62 5.61
N LEU A 293 -2.05 -37.02 4.84
CA LEU A 293 -2.08 -38.17 3.92
C LEU A 293 -3.24 -38.16 2.90
N ASN A 294 -3.85 -37.00 2.64
CA ASN A 294 -5.12 -36.90 1.88
C ASN A 294 -6.27 -37.74 2.44
N GLU A 295 -6.17 -38.17 3.70
CA GLU A 295 -7.18 -38.98 4.39
C GLU A 295 -7.95 -38.18 5.44
N PHE A 296 -7.32 -37.14 6.00
CA PHE A 296 -7.91 -36.34 7.07
C PHE A 296 -7.68 -34.84 6.88
N VAL A 297 -8.66 -34.07 7.33
CA VAL A 297 -8.60 -32.62 7.53
C VAL A 297 -8.65 -32.35 9.03
N ILE A 298 -7.64 -31.65 9.54
CA ILE A 298 -7.43 -31.43 10.98
C ILE A 298 -7.54 -29.95 11.29
N PHE A 299 -8.42 -29.60 12.22
CA PHE A 299 -8.55 -28.26 12.79
C PHE A 299 -8.03 -28.24 14.22
N SER A 300 -7.29 -27.19 14.58
CA SER A 300 -6.63 -27.06 15.88
C SER A 300 -6.88 -25.69 16.51
N GLY A 301 -6.62 -25.57 17.82
CA GLY A 301 -6.59 -24.30 18.54
C GLY A 301 -7.88 -23.48 18.46
N ALA A 302 -7.75 -22.19 18.14
CA ALA A 302 -8.87 -21.25 18.06
C ALA A 302 -9.93 -21.65 17.01
N ASP A 303 -9.49 -22.22 15.89
CA ASP A 303 -10.37 -22.57 14.77
C ASP A 303 -11.20 -23.83 15.14
N ALA A 304 -10.58 -24.82 15.80
CA ALA A 304 -11.31 -25.96 16.38
C ALA A 304 -12.30 -25.54 17.46
N ALA A 305 -11.90 -24.64 18.36
CA ALA A 305 -12.76 -24.11 19.40
C ALA A 305 -13.98 -23.36 18.82
N ALA A 306 -13.79 -22.60 17.74
CA ALA A 306 -14.86 -21.93 17.03
C ALA A 306 -15.85 -22.93 16.40
N LEU A 307 -15.33 -23.95 15.71
CA LEU A 307 -16.17 -25.00 15.11
C LEU A 307 -16.99 -25.76 16.15
N ARG A 308 -16.38 -26.10 17.30
CA ARG A 308 -17.10 -26.72 18.42
C ARG A 308 -18.23 -25.84 18.91
N LEU A 309 -17.97 -24.56 19.16
CA LEU A 309 -18.99 -23.63 19.67
C LEU A 309 -20.15 -23.42 18.69
N LEU A 310 -19.86 -23.36 17.39
CA LEU A 310 -20.83 -22.96 16.37
C LEU A 310 -21.59 -24.12 15.73
N PHE A 311 -21.01 -25.32 15.65
CA PHE A 311 -21.60 -26.41 14.86
C PHE A 311 -21.83 -27.68 15.66
N LEU A 312 -21.08 -27.91 16.74
CA LEU A 312 -21.07 -29.19 17.44
C LEU A 312 -21.77 -29.05 18.80
N SER A 313 -22.62 -30.02 19.11
CA SER A 313 -23.21 -30.18 20.44
C SER A 313 -23.03 -31.62 20.91
N PRO A 314 -23.24 -31.93 22.21
CA PRO A 314 -23.27 -33.31 22.69
C PRO A 314 -24.26 -34.22 21.94
N LYS A 315 -25.25 -33.65 21.23
CA LYS A 315 -26.27 -34.37 20.44
C LYS A 315 -25.96 -34.40 18.93
N GLY A 316 -24.80 -33.91 18.50
CA GLY A 316 -24.39 -33.81 17.10
C GLY A 316 -24.54 -32.41 16.50
N VAL A 317 -24.56 -32.34 15.16
CA VAL A 317 -24.67 -31.09 14.40
C VAL A 317 -26.10 -30.57 14.44
N LEU A 318 -26.29 -29.37 15.00
CA LEU A 318 -27.60 -28.77 15.26
C LEU A 318 -28.20 -27.98 14.09
N LEU A 319 -27.42 -27.76 13.02
CA LEU A 319 -27.76 -26.79 11.98
C LEU A 319 -28.18 -27.45 10.66
N ASP A 320 -29.10 -26.80 9.95
CA ASP A 320 -29.53 -27.17 8.62
C ASP A 320 -28.89 -26.27 7.55
N ALA A 321 -28.56 -26.85 6.39
CA ALA A 321 -27.84 -26.14 5.33
C ALA A 321 -28.68 -25.06 4.65
N GLN A 322 -30.01 -25.20 4.64
CA GLN A 322 -30.91 -24.27 3.95
C GLN A 322 -30.99 -22.94 4.70
N SER A 323 -31.19 -22.97 6.00
CA SER A 323 -31.17 -21.79 6.86
C SER A 323 -29.81 -21.08 6.80
N LEU A 324 -28.72 -21.84 6.82
CA LEU A 324 -27.36 -21.29 6.68
C LEU A 324 -27.11 -20.63 5.32
N ALA A 325 -27.67 -21.17 4.24
CA ALA A 325 -27.55 -20.57 2.91
C ALA A 325 -28.36 -19.26 2.78
N GLN A 326 -29.47 -19.13 3.52
CA GLN A 326 -30.33 -17.94 3.50
C GLN A 326 -29.79 -16.81 4.38
N ASP A 327 -29.50 -17.10 5.65
CA ASP A 327 -28.89 -16.15 6.58
C ASP A 327 -27.87 -16.88 7.47
N PRO A 328 -26.61 -17.02 7.01
CA PRO A 328 -25.61 -17.78 7.74
C PRO A 328 -25.30 -17.18 9.10
N LEU A 329 -25.33 -15.85 9.23
CA LEU A 329 -24.98 -15.20 10.48
C LEU A 329 -26.08 -15.39 11.53
N ALA A 330 -27.35 -15.26 11.13
CA ALA A 330 -28.47 -15.51 12.05
C ALA A 330 -28.49 -16.98 12.50
N ALA A 331 -28.35 -17.93 11.56
CA ALA A 331 -28.36 -19.36 11.88
C ALA A 331 -27.20 -19.78 12.82
N LEU A 332 -26.01 -19.19 12.66
CA LEU A 332 -24.87 -19.45 13.55
C LEU A 332 -25.00 -18.78 14.93
N SER A 333 -25.84 -17.76 15.07
CA SER A 333 -25.94 -16.93 16.28
C SER A 333 -26.78 -17.53 17.41
N HIS A 334 -26.88 -18.87 17.49
CA HIS A 334 -27.71 -19.57 18.47
C HIS A 334 -27.13 -19.56 19.90
N THR A 335 -25.79 -19.50 20.04
CA THR A 335 -25.11 -19.44 21.36
C THR A 335 -24.49 -18.07 21.63
N VAL A 336 -23.79 -17.52 20.64
CA VAL A 336 -23.18 -16.18 20.67
C VAL A 336 -23.41 -15.53 19.32
N GLN A 337 -23.59 -14.21 19.28
CA GLN A 337 -23.78 -13.50 18.01
C GLN A 337 -22.53 -13.60 17.13
N VAL A 338 -22.72 -14.00 15.87
CA VAL A 338 -21.66 -14.04 14.85
C VAL A 338 -21.80 -12.85 13.92
N ARG A 339 -20.76 -12.03 13.83
CA ARG A 339 -20.74 -10.83 12.97
C ARG A 339 -20.06 -11.12 11.63
N ASP A 340 -20.30 -10.24 10.66
CA ASP A 340 -19.72 -10.35 9.32
C ASP A 340 -18.23 -10.04 9.32
N LYS A 341 -17.40 -11.08 9.13
CA LYS A 341 -15.94 -10.96 9.04
C LYS A 341 -15.44 -10.43 7.69
N THR A 342 -16.24 -10.50 6.64
CA THR A 342 -15.80 -10.23 5.27
C THR A 342 -15.85 -8.75 4.91
N GLY A 343 -16.94 -8.04 5.26
CA GLY A 343 -17.12 -6.63 4.90
C GLY A 343 -16.95 -6.37 3.40
N THR A 344 -16.18 -5.34 3.05
CA THR A 344 -15.90 -4.96 1.66
C THR A 344 -14.46 -5.28 1.25
N PHE A 345 -14.28 -5.79 0.04
CA PHE A 345 -12.97 -6.02 -0.57
C PHE A 345 -12.57 -4.86 -1.49
N ILE A 346 -11.32 -4.45 -1.45
CA ILE A 346 -10.76 -3.36 -2.24
C ILE A 346 -9.91 -3.94 -3.37
N GLY A 347 -10.30 -3.67 -4.61
CA GLY A 347 -9.47 -3.96 -5.77
C GLY A 347 -8.18 -3.16 -5.76
N ALA A 348 -7.08 -3.78 -6.16
CA ALA A 348 -5.79 -3.11 -6.26
C ALA A 348 -4.91 -3.72 -7.34
N ARG A 349 -4.06 -2.89 -7.93
CA ARG A 349 -2.96 -3.35 -8.78
C ARG A 349 -1.68 -2.59 -8.47
N MET A 350 -0.57 -3.16 -8.90
CA MET A 350 0.71 -2.48 -8.81
C MET A 350 0.70 -1.23 -9.72
N GLY A 351 0.92 -0.08 -9.11
CA GLY A 351 1.29 1.17 -9.75
C GLY A 351 2.81 1.21 -9.89
N ARG A 352 3.43 2.33 -9.50
CA ARG A 352 4.88 2.55 -9.63
C ARG A 352 5.66 1.87 -8.50
N PRO A 353 6.76 1.16 -8.81
CA PRO A 353 7.70 0.72 -7.78
C PRO A 353 8.26 1.90 -6.99
N GLU A 354 8.75 1.62 -5.79
CA GLU A 354 9.55 2.57 -5.01
C GLU A 354 10.81 3.01 -5.76
N LYS A 355 11.35 4.19 -5.38
CA LYS A 355 12.56 4.73 -5.97
C LYS A 355 13.36 5.54 -4.95
N ALA A 356 14.57 5.06 -4.65
CA ALA A 356 15.57 5.78 -3.85
C ALA A 356 16.79 6.22 -4.68
N LYS A 357 16.70 6.17 -6.02
CA LYS A 357 17.82 6.48 -6.92
C LYS A 357 18.17 7.98 -6.89
N MET A 358 19.46 8.30 -6.72
CA MET A 358 19.97 9.66 -6.86
C MET A 358 19.49 10.34 -8.15
N ARG A 359 19.10 11.61 -8.04
CA ARG A 359 18.75 12.43 -9.20
C ARG A 359 20.01 12.69 -10.02
N ARG A 360 20.02 12.20 -11.27
CA ARG A 360 21.10 12.45 -12.23
C ARG A 360 20.53 13.17 -13.44
N MET A 361 21.22 14.20 -13.93
CA MET A 361 20.91 14.80 -15.23
C MET A 361 21.33 13.85 -16.36
N THR A 362 20.70 13.99 -17.51
CA THR A 362 21.10 13.27 -18.72
C THR A 362 22.56 13.60 -19.08
N GLY A 363 23.40 12.57 -19.19
CA GLY A 363 24.84 12.70 -19.37
C GLY A 363 25.66 12.61 -18.06
N SER A 364 25.01 12.73 -16.90
CA SER A 364 25.64 12.72 -15.56
C SER A 364 26.86 13.66 -15.49
N PRO A 365 26.69 14.96 -15.75
CA PRO A 365 27.77 15.94 -15.63
C PRO A 365 28.27 15.99 -14.18
N HIS A 366 29.58 16.16 -14.02
CA HIS A 366 30.24 16.41 -12.74
C HIS A 366 30.25 17.91 -12.40
N GLY A 367 30.20 18.78 -13.42
CA GLY A 367 30.12 20.22 -13.27
C GLY A 367 29.30 20.87 -14.38
N LEU A 368 28.88 22.12 -14.17
CA LEU A 368 28.09 22.91 -15.11
C LEU A 368 28.96 23.75 -16.07
N PHE A 369 30.16 23.28 -16.39
CA PHE A 369 30.99 23.91 -17.41
C PHE A 369 30.58 23.39 -18.81
N PRO A 370 30.30 24.26 -19.78
CA PRO A 370 29.97 23.83 -21.12
C PRO A 370 31.23 23.31 -21.83
N VAL A 371 31.18 22.09 -22.36
CA VAL A 371 32.27 21.46 -23.13
C VAL A 371 32.01 21.44 -24.64
N GLY A 372 30.94 22.12 -25.08
CA GLY A 372 30.57 22.28 -26.49
C GLY A 372 30.40 20.95 -27.22
N LYS A 373 30.65 20.95 -28.53
CA LYS A 373 30.76 19.71 -29.35
C LYS A 373 32.10 19.01 -29.12
N GLU A 374 33.08 19.78 -28.68
CA GLU A 374 34.48 19.45 -28.48
C GLU A 374 34.65 18.27 -27.52
N GLY A 375 33.86 18.23 -26.44
CA GLY A 375 33.89 17.15 -25.44
C GLY A 375 33.32 15.80 -25.91
N GLY A 376 33.03 15.64 -27.21
CA GLY A 376 32.63 14.37 -27.81
C GLY A 376 31.32 13.80 -27.27
N LYS A 377 31.09 12.49 -27.46
CA LYS A 377 29.85 11.81 -27.01
C LYS A 377 29.68 11.83 -25.49
N MET A 378 30.79 11.75 -24.76
CA MET A 378 30.80 11.66 -23.29
C MET A 378 30.73 13.01 -22.58
N ARG A 379 30.74 14.12 -23.33
CA ARG A 379 30.81 15.49 -22.78
C ARG A 379 32.02 15.63 -21.84
N SER A 380 33.15 15.06 -22.26
CA SER A 380 34.40 15.03 -21.52
C SER A 380 35.14 16.35 -21.64
N LEU A 381 35.57 16.92 -20.51
CA LEU A 381 36.44 18.09 -20.47
C LEU A 381 37.80 17.78 -21.08
N GLN A 382 38.33 16.57 -20.85
CA GLN A 382 39.62 16.11 -21.39
C GLN A 382 39.64 16.14 -22.92
N ALA A 383 38.57 15.65 -23.56
CA ALA A 383 38.44 15.71 -25.02
C ALA A 383 38.38 17.15 -25.56
N SER A 384 37.84 18.09 -24.77
CA SER A 384 37.89 19.51 -25.10
C SER A 384 39.28 20.11 -24.87
N LEU A 385 40.02 19.65 -23.87
CA LEU A 385 41.41 20.08 -23.61
C LEU A 385 42.36 19.64 -24.74
N GLU A 386 42.19 18.44 -25.28
CA GLU A 386 42.94 17.96 -26.46
C GLU A 386 42.73 18.86 -27.68
N LYS A 387 41.53 19.44 -27.82
CA LYS A 387 41.20 20.42 -28.87
C LYS A 387 41.64 21.85 -28.53
N GLY A 388 42.05 22.10 -27.28
CA GLY A 388 42.56 23.38 -26.78
C GLY A 388 41.52 24.45 -26.48
N ALA A 389 40.35 24.41 -27.13
CA ALA A 389 39.28 25.40 -26.96
C ALA A 389 37.88 24.74 -26.93
N VAL A 390 36.91 25.47 -26.39
CA VAL A 390 35.49 25.09 -26.40
C VAL A 390 34.65 26.18 -27.05
N THR A 391 33.79 25.79 -27.98
CA THR A 391 32.78 26.68 -28.55
C THR A 391 31.44 26.49 -27.85
N ALA A 392 31.03 27.47 -27.05
CA ALA A 392 29.73 27.48 -26.36
C ALA A 392 29.25 28.91 -26.12
N ASP A 393 28.05 29.04 -25.57
CA ASP A 393 27.52 30.32 -25.11
C ASP A 393 28.11 30.61 -23.72
N PHE A 394 28.87 31.71 -23.62
CA PHE A 394 29.52 32.16 -22.40
C PHE A 394 29.09 33.58 -22.06
N ARG A 395 29.05 33.88 -20.77
CA ARG A 395 28.87 35.25 -20.28
C ARG A 395 30.11 36.08 -20.58
N ALA A 396 29.90 37.34 -20.96
CA ALA A 396 30.99 38.29 -21.16
C ALA A 396 31.37 38.98 -19.84
N TYR A 397 32.67 39.15 -19.62
CA TYR A 397 33.25 40.00 -18.59
C TYR A 397 34.19 41.00 -19.26
N LEU A 398 34.18 42.25 -18.81
CA LEU A 398 35.12 43.27 -19.29
C LEU A 398 36.18 43.53 -18.21
N ARG A 399 37.44 43.32 -18.58
CA ARG A 399 38.60 43.62 -17.72
C ARG A 399 38.86 45.12 -17.68
N ASP A 400 39.60 45.59 -16.67
CA ASP A 400 39.95 47.01 -16.53
C ASP A 400 40.86 47.51 -17.67
N ASP A 401 41.60 46.62 -18.33
CA ASP A 401 42.41 46.91 -19.53
C ASP A 401 41.59 47.00 -20.83
N GLY A 402 40.26 46.83 -20.75
CA GLY A 402 39.34 46.86 -21.89
C GLY A 402 39.24 45.54 -22.67
N SER A 403 39.95 44.49 -22.28
CA SER A 403 39.85 43.16 -22.90
C SER A 403 38.63 42.38 -22.39
N ALA A 404 38.09 41.51 -23.24
CA ALA A 404 36.99 40.62 -22.87
C ALA A 404 37.52 39.33 -22.21
N SER A 405 36.84 38.87 -21.16
CA SER A 405 37.01 37.56 -20.53
C SER A 405 35.68 36.82 -20.44
N PHE A 406 35.77 35.52 -20.20
CA PHE A 406 34.66 34.58 -20.09
C PHE A 406 34.59 33.93 -18.71
N PHE A 407 35.57 34.22 -17.85
CA PHE A 407 35.70 33.61 -16.54
C PHE A 407 35.30 34.60 -15.44
N PRO A 408 34.43 34.18 -14.51
CA PRO A 408 34.06 35.00 -13.37
C PRO A 408 35.30 35.32 -12.52
N GLY A 409 35.53 36.60 -12.25
CA GLY A 409 36.66 37.10 -11.44
C GLY A 409 37.74 37.85 -12.24
N ASP A 410 37.72 37.76 -13.57
CA ASP A 410 38.67 38.47 -14.42
C ASP A 410 38.28 39.93 -14.71
N GLY A 411 37.02 40.32 -14.43
CA GLY A 411 36.49 41.64 -14.75
C GLY A 411 35.04 41.82 -14.31
N LYS A 412 34.44 42.95 -14.71
CA LYS A 412 33.03 43.27 -14.40
C LYS A 412 32.10 42.55 -15.38
N PRO A 413 30.93 42.04 -14.94
CA PRO A 413 29.92 41.49 -15.84
C PRO A 413 29.58 42.49 -16.95
N ALA A 414 29.54 42.02 -18.18
CA ALA A 414 29.33 42.85 -19.35
C ALA A 414 28.33 42.20 -20.31
N MET A 415 27.84 43.00 -21.26
CA MET A 415 26.91 42.62 -22.31
C MET A 415 27.66 42.50 -23.64
N TRP A 416 27.28 41.51 -24.45
CA TRP A 416 27.70 41.39 -25.83
C TRP A 416 26.72 42.12 -26.75
N CYS A 417 27.23 42.99 -27.61
CA CYS A 417 26.43 43.63 -28.64
C CYS A 417 26.39 42.77 -29.91
N ASN A 418 25.23 42.19 -30.23
CA ASN A 418 25.00 41.39 -31.43
C ASN A 418 25.15 42.22 -32.71
N THR A 419 24.93 43.53 -32.64
CA THR A 419 25.03 44.46 -33.79
C THR A 419 26.47 44.92 -34.04
N CYS A 420 27.23 45.22 -33.00
CA CYS A 420 28.57 45.80 -33.13
C CYS A 420 29.71 44.78 -32.94
N GLY A 421 29.41 43.59 -32.43
CA GLY A 421 30.41 42.56 -32.14
C GLY A 421 31.39 42.95 -31.03
N LYS A 422 30.94 43.76 -30.05
CA LYS A 422 31.78 44.28 -28.94
C LYS A 422 31.16 43.97 -27.59
N VAL A 423 32.01 43.79 -26.58
CA VAL A 423 31.62 43.68 -25.18
C VAL A 423 31.52 45.09 -24.58
N VAL A 424 30.39 45.39 -23.92
CA VAL A 424 30.07 46.70 -23.33
C VAL A 424 29.51 46.53 -21.92
N LEU A 425 29.70 47.49 -21.01
CA LEU A 425 29.27 47.32 -19.61
C LEU A 425 27.76 47.42 -19.42
N GLU A 426 27.11 48.46 -19.97
CA GLU A 426 25.68 48.73 -19.71
C GLU A 426 24.90 49.17 -20.95
N SER A 427 25.55 49.86 -21.88
CA SER A 427 24.91 50.36 -23.10
C SER A 427 25.87 50.38 -24.29
N CYS A 428 25.30 50.18 -25.48
CA CYS A 428 25.94 50.47 -26.76
C CYS A 428 25.17 51.62 -27.42
N ASN A 429 25.40 51.88 -28.71
CA ASN A 429 24.68 52.91 -29.47
C ASN A 429 23.15 52.66 -29.45
N LEU A 430 22.38 53.74 -29.56
CA LEU A 430 20.91 53.70 -29.63
C LEU A 430 20.43 52.70 -30.70
N GLY A 431 19.71 51.66 -30.26
CA GLY A 431 19.11 50.63 -31.12
C GLY A 431 19.91 49.33 -31.27
N CYS A 432 21.04 49.16 -30.57
CA CYS A 432 21.81 47.92 -30.61
C CYS A 432 21.17 46.79 -29.77
N ASP A 433 21.21 45.56 -30.29
CA ASP A 433 20.77 44.37 -29.57
C ASP A 433 21.87 43.86 -28.63
N LEU A 434 21.57 43.79 -27.33
CA LEU A 434 22.51 43.44 -26.27
C LEU A 434 22.09 42.12 -25.62
N ALA A 435 23.03 41.19 -25.51
CA ALA A 435 22.86 39.91 -24.86
C ALA A 435 23.82 39.75 -23.68
N THR A 436 23.39 39.05 -22.63
CA THR A 436 24.22 38.71 -21.46
C THR A 436 25.27 37.65 -21.77
N HIS A 437 25.00 36.82 -22.77
CA HIS A 437 25.85 35.72 -23.22
C HIS A 437 26.03 35.80 -24.72
N TYR A 438 27.12 35.20 -25.21
CA TYR A 438 27.36 35.06 -26.63
C TYR A 438 28.17 33.82 -26.96
N ARG A 439 27.94 33.31 -28.16
CA ARG A 439 28.64 32.15 -28.66
C ARG A 439 30.08 32.51 -28.99
N SER A 440 31.02 31.92 -28.25
CA SER A 440 32.45 32.19 -28.42
C SER A 440 33.26 30.90 -28.32
N SER A 441 34.43 30.92 -28.96
CA SER A 441 35.45 29.88 -28.81
C SER A 441 36.45 30.33 -27.76
N VAL A 442 36.45 29.66 -26.62
CA VAL A 442 37.27 30.02 -25.46
C VAL A 442 38.40 29.00 -25.31
N PRO A 443 39.68 29.42 -25.33
CA PRO A 443 40.81 28.56 -24.97
C PRO A 443 40.68 28.13 -23.51
N ILE A 444 40.72 26.82 -23.24
CA ILE A 444 40.47 26.29 -21.88
C ILE A 444 41.71 25.71 -21.21
N THR A 445 42.78 25.44 -21.95
CA THR A 445 43.97 24.73 -21.43
C THR A 445 44.64 25.47 -20.29
N GLU A 446 44.87 26.77 -20.44
CA GLU A 446 45.56 27.59 -19.44
C GLU A 446 44.69 27.80 -18.19
N HIS A 447 43.41 28.11 -18.39
CA HIS A 447 42.45 28.25 -17.29
C HIS A 447 42.27 26.95 -16.50
N PHE A 448 42.33 25.79 -17.17
CA PHE A 448 42.29 24.51 -16.48
C PHE A 448 43.55 24.26 -15.63
N LYS A 449 44.75 24.57 -16.14
CA LYS A 449 46.00 24.49 -15.35
C LYS A 449 45.95 25.40 -14.12
N GLN A 450 45.56 26.67 -14.30
CA GLN A 450 45.39 27.60 -13.19
C GLN A 450 44.36 27.10 -12.16
N SER A 451 43.30 26.44 -12.63
CA SER A 451 42.32 25.84 -11.72
C SER A 451 42.91 24.68 -10.91
N LEU A 452 43.77 23.84 -11.52
CA LEU A 452 44.48 22.77 -10.80
C LEU A 452 45.47 23.32 -9.77
N GLU A 453 46.21 24.37 -10.12
CA GLU A 453 47.12 25.06 -9.20
C GLU A 453 46.37 25.66 -8.00
N ARG A 454 45.25 26.35 -8.24
CA ARG A 454 44.39 26.90 -7.18
C ARG A 454 43.83 25.81 -6.27
N LEU A 455 43.59 24.62 -6.80
CA LEU A 455 43.11 23.47 -6.03
C LEU A 455 44.25 22.68 -5.36
N GLY A 456 45.52 23.02 -5.62
CA GLY A 456 46.67 22.26 -5.13
C GLY A 456 46.75 20.82 -5.67
N MET A 457 46.17 20.58 -6.85
CA MET A 457 46.07 19.25 -7.45
C MET A 457 47.07 19.09 -8.59
N SER A 458 47.95 18.09 -8.48
CA SER A 458 48.89 17.70 -9.55
C SER A 458 48.30 16.69 -10.53
N SER A 459 47.23 15.99 -10.12
CA SER A 459 46.50 15.01 -10.93
C SER A 459 45.00 15.29 -10.89
N PHE A 460 44.30 14.97 -11.98
CA PHE A 460 42.84 15.08 -12.07
C PHE A 460 42.24 13.76 -12.55
N PRO A 461 40.95 13.49 -12.26
CA PRO A 461 40.31 12.24 -12.68
C PRO A 461 40.35 12.02 -14.20
N ASP A 462 40.40 10.77 -14.63
CA ASP A 462 40.46 10.39 -16.06
C ASP A 462 39.26 10.90 -16.87
N LEU A 463 38.12 11.15 -16.21
CA LEU A 463 36.91 11.62 -16.86
C LEU A 463 36.19 12.69 -16.02
N ILE A 464 36.19 13.92 -16.53
CA ILE A 464 35.43 15.04 -15.99
C ILE A 464 34.34 15.38 -17.01
N LYS A 465 33.08 15.20 -16.62
CA LYS A 465 31.95 15.47 -17.51
C LYS A 465 31.41 16.87 -17.29
N GLY A 466 31.34 17.66 -18.36
CA GLY A 466 30.63 18.92 -18.40
C GLY A 466 29.23 18.80 -18.99
N VAL A 467 28.60 19.95 -19.25
CA VAL A 467 27.34 20.05 -19.99
C VAL A 467 27.62 20.38 -21.46
N ARG A 468 26.66 20.11 -22.36
CA ARG A 468 26.83 20.50 -23.78
C ARG A 468 26.81 22.01 -23.98
N GLY A 469 26.01 22.67 -23.16
CA GLY A 469 25.78 24.09 -23.11
C GLY A 469 25.03 24.38 -21.82
N THR A 470 25.16 25.61 -21.35
CA THR A 470 24.36 26.15 -20.26
C THR A 470 22.95 26.49 -20.77
N MET A 471 21.94 26.38 -19.90
CA MET A 471 20.54 26.71 -20.23
C MET A 471 20.00 27.86 -19.36
N ASN A 472 20.82 28.38 -18.45
CA ASN A 472 20.50 29.60 -17.71
C ASN A 472 20.62 30.80 -18.66
N ALA A 473 19.87 31.86 -18.35
CA ALA A 473 19.89 33.10 -19.13
C ALA A 473 21.19 33.91 -18.99
N ASP A 474 22.06 33.50 -18.05
CA ASP A 474 23.21 34.25 -17.56
C ASP A 474 24.57 33.72 -18.02
#